data_AF-A0AA38GLE4-F1
#
_entry.id   AF-A0AA38GLE4-F1
#
_cell.length_a   1.000
_cell.length_b   1.000
_cell.length_c   1.000
_cell.angle_alpha   90.00
_cell.angle_beta   90.00
_cell.angle_gamma   90.00
#
_symmetry.space_group_name_H-M   'P 1'
#
loop_
_entity.id
_entity.type
_entity.pdbx_description
1 polymer ?
#
loop_
_entity_poly.entity_id
_entity_poly.type
_entity_poly.pdbx_seq_one_letter_code
_entity_poly.pdbx_strand_id
1 'polypeptide(L)'
;FQEMTKVYSGVFRLGEATSTWDADSPVIERDSWEHIKDEDIQKAARSFYGEIWQVPPMFSAIKVGGEKMYDKARRGESIDLPPRKVSIYKFGVQRSLDDRQNLIFKVTCSKGTYVRSLCSDFGRALG
;
A
#
# COMPACT_ATOMS: atom_id res chain seq x y z
N PHE A 1 4.47 23.95 -7.36
CA PHE A 1 4.64 22.82 -6.39
C PHE A 1 4.29 21.43 -6.97
N GLN A 2 4.27 21.21 -8.29
CA GLN A 2 3.71 19.97 -8.88
C GLN A 2 4.70 18.80 -9.08
N GLU A 3 5.99 18.97 -8.82
CA GLU A 3 7.05 17.96 -9.03
C GLU A 3 7.86 17.60 -7.77
N MET A 4 7.29 17.80 -6.58
CA MET A 4 7.99 17.43 -5.34
C MET A 4 7.82 15.94 -5.02
N THR A 5 8.94 15.29 -4.75
CA THR A 5 8.98 13.98 -4.09
C THR A 5 8.26 14.05 -2.74
N LYS A 6 7.68 12.92 -2.33
CA LYS A 6 6.97 12.79 -1.06
C LYS A 6 7.63 11.72 -0.22
N VAL A 7 7.68 11.97 1.09
CA VAL A 7 8.19 11.01 2.07
C VAL A 7 7.06 10.66 3.01
N TYR A 8 6.82 9.36 3.17
CA TYR A 8 5.84 8.82 4.09
C TYR A 8 6.51 7.82 5.03
N SER A 9 5.99 7.70 6.23
CA SER A 9 6.32 6.66 7.18
C SER A 9 5.06 6.16 7.84
N GLY A 10 5.07 4.90 8.23
CA GLY A 10 3.93 4.29 8.90
C GLY A 10 4.23 2.86 9.32
N VAL A 11 3.17 2.20 9.73
CA VAL A 11 3.17 0.80 10.12
C VAL A 11 2.08 0.10 9.33
N PHE A 12 2.36 -1.09 8.82
CA PHE A 12 1.31 -2.00 8.38
C PHE A 12 1.53 -3.37 9.03
N ARG A 13 0.44 -4.11 9.18
CA ARG A 13 0.38 -5.36 9.91
C ARG A 13 0.33 -6.54 8.93
N LEU A 14 1.21 -7.51 9.09
CA LEU A 14 1.25 -8.70 8.25
C LEU A 14 0.06 -9.62 8.55
N GLY A 15 -0.41 -10.36 7.53
CA GLY A 15 -1.47 -11.34 7.70
C GLY A 15 -2.85 -10.75 7.99
N GLU A 16 -3.06 -9.45 7.79
CA GLU A 16 -4.37 -8.81 7.92
C GLU A 16 -4.64 -7.88 6.72
N ALA A 17 -5.81 -8.02 6.11
CA ALA A 17 -6.29 -7.09 5.09
C ALA A 17 -7.63 -6.47 5.48
N THR A 18 -7.82 -5.20 5.10
CA THR A 18 -9.06 -4.45 5.28
C THR A 18 -9.58 -3.96 3.93
N SER A 19 -10.87 -3.64 3.82
CA SER A 19 -11.48 -3.16 2.57
C SER A 19 -10.92 -1.84 2.06
N THR A 20 -10.32 -1.03 2.94
CA THR A 20 -9.73 0.28 2.61
C THR A 20 -8.19 0.25 2.55
N TRP A 21 -7.58 -0.89 2.88
CA TRP A 21 -6.12 -1.07 3.00
C TRP A 21 -5.47 -0.11 4.01
N ASP A 22 -6.22 0.28 5.04
CA ASP A 22 -5.79 1.02 6.22
C ASP A 22 -6.52 0.51 7.47
N ALA A 23 -6.12 1.02 8.64
CA ALA A 23 -6.65 0.58 9.93
C ALA A 23 -8.05 1.14 10.25
N ASP A 24 -8.64 1.96 9.38
CA ASP A 24 -9.94 2.61 9.63
C ASP A 24 -11.13 1.68 9.31
N SER A 25 -10.90 0.54 8.67
CA SER A 25 -11.92 -0.48 8.39
C SER A 25 -11.66 -1.78 9.14
N PRO A 26 -12.70 -2.58 9.44
CA PRO A 26 -12.53 -3.91 10.00
C PRO A 26 -11.66 -4.81 9.12
N VAL A 27 -10.95 -5.74 9.77
CA VAL A 27 -10.21 -6.82 9.10
C VAL A 27 -11.21 -7.76 8.42
N ILE A 28 -11.00 -7.99 7.12
CA ILE A 28 -11.85 -8.86 6.28
C ILE A 28 -11.17 -10.17 5.93
N GLU A 29 -9.84 -10.23 6.03
CA GLU A 29 -9.03 -11.39 5.67
C GLU A 29 -7.87 -11.52 6.66
N ARG A 30 -7.56 -12.78 7.02
CA ARG A 30 -6.43 -13.12 7.89
C ARG A 30 -5.67 -14.29 7.33
N ASP A 31 -4.36 -14.16 7.29
CA ASP A 31 -3.43 -15.20 6.85
C ASP A 31 -2.27 -15.35 7.85
N SER A 32 -1.64 -16.53 7.84
CA SER A 32 -0.45 -16.77 8.65
C SER A 32 0.71 -15.91 8.14
N TRP A 33 1.44 -15.26 9.04
CA TRP A 33 2.55 -14.36 8.68
C TRP A 33 3.88 -14.79 9.29
N GLU A 34 3.85 -15.72 10.25
CA GLU A 34 4.98 -16.14 11.08
C GLU A 34 6.10 -16.78 10.25
N HIS A 35 5.78 -17.28 9.06
CA HIS A 35 6.72 -17.87 8.12
C HIS A 35 7.59 -16.83 7.39
N ILE A 36 7.18 -15.56 7.34
CA ILE A 36 7.89 -14.48 6.67
C ILE A 36 9.13 -14.11 7.49
N LYS A 37 10.32 -14.17 6.89
CA LYS A 37 11.59 -13.81 7.55
C LYS A 37 11.99 -12.37 7.24
N ASP A 38 12.91 -11.82 8.03
CA ASP A 38 13.41 -10.45 7.82
C ASP A 38 14.14 -10.31 6.46
N GLU A 39 14.77 -11.38 5.99
CA GLU A 39 15.39 -11.45 4.66
C GLU A 39 14.36 -11.35 3.52
N ASP A 40 13.19 -11.97 3.69
CA ASP A 40 12.09 -11.90 2.71
C ASP A 40 11.56 -10.47 2.62
N ILE A 41 11.41 -9.80 3.76
CA ILE A 41 11.02 -8.38 3.84
C ILE A 41 12.01 -7.51 3.07
N GLN A 42 13.32 -7.67 3.30
CA GLN A 42 14.33 -6.88 2.59
C GLN A 42 14.36 -7.20 1.10
N LYS A 43 14.19 -8.47 0.72
CA LYS A 43 14.16 -8.90 -0.68
C LYS A 43 12.96 -8.33 -1.42
N ALA A 44 11.76 -8.42 -0.82
CA ALA A 44 10.56 -7.82 -1.36
C ALA A 44 10.72 -6.29 -1.46
N ALA A 45 11.24 -5.62 -0.42
CA ALA A 45 11.32 -4.15 -0.44
C ALA A 45 12.20 -3.64 -1.59
N ARG A 46 13.25 -4.39 -1.95
CA ARG A 46 14.10 -4.09 -3.11
C ARG A 46 13.39 -4.23 -4.45
N SER A 47 12.43 -5.16 -4.61
CA SER A 47 11.72 -5.33 -5.88
C SER A 47 10.75 -4.18 -6.20
N PHE A 48 10.41 -3.35 -5.21
CA PHE A 48 9.57 -2.17 -5.39
C PHE A 48 10.36 -0.90 -5.72
N TYR A 49 11.70 -0.96 -5.73
CA TYR A 49 12.52 0.20 -6.12
C TYR A 49 12.39 0.49 -7.62
N GLY A 50 12.34 1.77 -7.97
CA GLY A 50 12.22 2.21 -9.36
C GLY A 50 10.77 2.46 -9.76
N GLU A 51 10.45 2.22 -11.02
CA GLU A 51 9.11 2.45 -11.54
C GLU A 51 8.23 1.21 -11.39
N ILE A 52 7.05 1.41 -10.79
CA ILE A 52 6.06 0.34 -10.59
C ILE A 52 4.69 0.80 -11.08
N TRP A 53 3.83 -0.16 -11.38
CA TRP A 53 2.42 0.07 -11.67
C TRP A 53 1.60 -0.11 -10.39
N GLN A 54 0.80 0.90 -10.05
CA GLN A 54 -0.13 0.84 -8.93
C GLN A 54 -1.57 0.97 -9.43
N VAL A 55 -2.43 0.10 -8.93
CA VAL A 55 -3.88 0.33 -8.99
C VAL A 55 -4.25 1.26 -7.83
N PRO A 56 -4.85 2.43 -8.10
CA PRO A 56 -5.32 3.30 -7.04
C PRO A 56 -6.38 2.59 -6.18
N PRO A 57 -6.45 2.87 -4.87
CA PRO A 57 -7.47 2.28 -4.02
C PRO A 57 -8.86 2.82 -4.41
N MET A 58 -9.88 1.97 -4.26
CA MET A 58 -11.28 2.34 -4.48
C MET A 58 -11.70 3.56 -3.65
N PHE A 59 -11.25 3.61 -2.39
CA PHE A 59 -11.42 4.75 -1.51
C PHE A 59 -10.39 5.84 -1.79
N SER A 60 -10.50 6.48 -2.96
CA SER A 60 -9.63 7.59 -3.38
C SER A 60 -10.44 8.82 -3.86
N ALA A 61 -9.77 9.97 -3.92
CA ALA A 61 -10.34 11.21 -4.41
C ALA A 61 -10.36 11.32 -5.96
N ILE A 62 -9.95 10.27 -6.68
CA ILE A 62 -10.00 10.22 -8.14
C ILE A 62 -11.45 10.40 -8.58
N LYS A 63 -11.66 11.18 -9.64
CA LYS A 63 -12.97 11.27 -10.28
C LYS A 63 -13.05 10.36 -11.50
N VAL A 64 -14.12 9.59 -11.61
CA VAL A 64 -14.45 8.77 -12.79
C VAL A 64 -15.87 9.14 -13.21
N GLY A 65 -16.03 9.59 -14.46
CA GLY A 65 -17.34 10.06 -14.95
C GLY A 65 -17.89 11.30 -14.22
N GLY A 66 -17.01 12.16 -13.68
CA GLY A 66 -17.40 13.39 -12.97
C GLY A 66 -17.64 13.24 -11.46
N GLU A 67 -17.76 12.01 -10.96
CA GLU A 67 -18.01 11.70 -9.55
C GLU A 67 -16.75 11.15 -8.85
N LYS A 68 -16.57 11.43 -7.54
CA LYS A 68 -15.44 10.90 -6.77
C LYS A 68 -15.61 9.40 -6.53
N MET A 69 -14.53 8.65 -6.69
CA MET A 69 -14.50 7.20 -6.45
C MET A 69 -14.88 6.83 -5.02
N TYR A 70 -14.50 7.64 -4.04
CA TYR A 70 -14.93 7.50 -2.66
C TYR A 70 -16.46 7.39 -2.50
N ASP A 71 -17.21 8.22 -3.23
CA ASP A 71 -18.68 8.26 -3.13
C ASP A 71 -19.29 7.00 -3.77
N LYS A 72 -18.72 6.54 -4.89
CA LYS A 72 -19.06 5.28 -5.55
C LYS A 72 -18.78 4.06 -4.68
N ALA A 73 -17.60 3.99 -4.08
CA ALA A 73 -17.19 2.89 -3.22
C ALA A 73 -18.11 2.73 -2.00
N ARG A 74 -18.58 3.84 -1.42
CA ARG A 74 -19.56 3.82 -0.32
C ARG A 74 -20.94 3.29 -0.73
N ARG A 75 -21.29 3.34 -2.01
CA ARG A 75 -22.51 2.73 -2.55
C ARG A 75 -22.32 1.27 -2.97
N GLY A 76 -21.14 0.71 -2.78
CA GLY A 76 -20.80 -0.66 -3.19
C GLY A 76 -20.53 -0.80 -4.70
N GLU A 77 -20.39 0.30 -5.44
CA GLU A 77 -19.99 0.27 -6.84
C GLU A 77 -18.49 -0.06 -6.94
N SER A 78 -18.15 -1.12 -7.70
CA SER A 78 -16.76 -1.43 -8.07
C SER A 78 -16.49 -1.00 -9.51
N ILE A 79 -15.34 -0.37 -9.74
CA ILE A 79 -14.87 0.03 -11.07
C ILE A 79 -13.39 -0.33 -11.16
N ASP A 80 -13.00 -0.99 -12.25
CA ASP A 80 -11.60 -1.22 -12.54
C ASP A 80 -10.90 0.11 -12.86
N LEU A 81 -9.96 0.49 -12.00
CA LEU A 81 -9.15 1.67 -12.21
C LEU A 81 -7.91 1.30 -13.04
N PRO A 82 -7.62 2.04 -14.13
CA PRO A 82 -6.41 1.77 -14.90
C PRO A 82 -5.17 1.95 -14.00
N PRO A 83 -4.23 1.00 -14.02
CA PRO A 83 -2.97 1.13 -13.31
C PRO A 83 -2.24 2.41 -13.71
N ARG A 84 -1.52 3.00 -12.76
CA ARG A 84 -0.72 4.22 -12.97
C ARG A 84 0.72 3.96 -12.62
N LYS A 85 1.62 4.51 -13.43
CA LYS A 85 3.05 4.42 -13.19
C LYS A 85 3.45 5.41 -12.08
N VAL A 86 4.18 4.94 -11.10
CA VAL A 86 4.77 5.74 -10.02
C VAL A 86 6.22 5.34 -9.81
N SER A 87 7.01 6.22 -9.20
CA SER A 87 8.42 5.97 -8.91
C SER A 87 8.65 5.88 -7.42
N ILE A 88 9.28 4.79 -6.99
CA ILE A 88 9.77 4.58 -5.62
C ILE A 88 11.27 4.83 -5.61
N TYR A 89 11.68 5.93 -4.97
CA TYR A 89 13.08 6.35 -4.89
C TYR A 89 13.81 5.73 -3.70
N LYS A 90 13.08 5.35 -2.65
CA LYS A 90 13.62 4.63 -1.49
C LYS A 90 12.48 3.95 -0.77
N PHE A 91 12.64 2.69 -0.40
CA PHE A 91 11.68 1.98 0.43
C PHE A 91 12.43 1.17 1.49
N GLY A 92 12.45 1.71 2.71
CA GLY A 92 12.99 1.01 3.87
C GLY A 92 11.83 0.39 4.64
N VAL A 93 11.94 -0.90 4.94
CA VAL A 93 10.97 -1.64 5.74
C VAL A 93 11.72 -2.47 6.77
N GLN A 94 11.27 -2.47 8.01
CA GLN A 94 11.87 -3.22 9.11
C GLN A 94 10.77 -3.82 9.97
N ARG A 95 11.04 -5.00 10.52
CA ARG A 95 10.13 -5.62 11.49
C ARG A 95 10.20 -4.86 12.81
N SER A 96 9.04 -4.63 13.42
CA SER A 96 8.97 -4.06 14.76
C SER A 96 9.53 -5.05 15.80
N LEU A 97 10.25 -4.53 16.78
CA LEU A 97 10.78 -5.32 17.90
C LEU A 97 9.73 -5.57 18.97
N ASP A 98 8.75 -4.67 19.12
CA ASP A 98 7.69 -4.78 20.13
C ASP A 98 6.56 -5.72 19.68
N ASP A 99 6.27 -5.74 18.37
CA ASP A 99 5.27 -6.61 17.77
C ASP A 99 5.76 -7.08 16.40
N ARG A 100 6.19 -8.34 16.34
CA ARG A 100 6.77 -8.92 15.12
C ARG A 100 5.78 -9.01 13.95
N GLN A 101 4.47 -8.90 14.18
CA GLN A 101 3.48 -8.86 13.10
C GLN A 101 3.51 -7.50 12.36
N ASN A 102 4.00 -6.44 13.01
CA ASN A 102 4.05 -5.09 12.47
C ASN A 102 5.36 -4.83 11.72
N LEU A 103 5.24 -4.24 10.53
CA LEU A 103 6.35 -3.72 9.75
C LEU A 103 6.33 -2.19 9.73
N ILE A 104 7.44 -1.59 10.15
CA ILE A 104 7.66 -0.15 10.13
C ILE A 104 8.31 0.20 8.81
N PHE A 105 7.76 1.18 8.10
CA PHE A 105 8.29 1.60 6.81
C PHE A 105 8.57 3.10 6.72
N LYS A 106 9.49 3.43 5.81
CA LYS A 106 9.71 4.78 5.31
C LYS A 106 9.92 4.71 3.80
N VAL A 107 9.12 5.46 3.05
CA VAL A 107 9.15 5.49 1.59
C VAL A 107 9.35 6.91 1.08
N THR A 108 10.22 7.07 0.09
CA THR A 108 10.35 8.28 -0.72
C THR A 108 9.85 7.96 -2.13
N CYS A 109 8.85 8.68 -2.62
CA CYS A 109 8.15 8.34 -3.86
C CYS A 109 7.70 9.56 -4.66
N SER A 110 7.30 9.33 -5.91
CA SER A 110 6.71 10.35 -6.77
C SER A 110 5.32 10.76 -6.28
N LYS A 111 4.86 11.93 -6.73
CA LYS A 111 3.45 12.34 -6.58
C LYS A 111 2.52 11.25 -7.16
N GLY A 112 1.35 11.10 -6.54
CA GLY A 112 0.32 10.17 -7.02
C GLY A 112 0.51 8.73 -6.56
N THR A 113 1.60 8.44 -5.82
CA THR A 113 1.78 7.16 -5.14
C THR A 113 0.74 7.00 -4.04
N TYR A 114 0.03 5.88 -4.07
CA TYR A 114 -0.89 5.49 -3.03
C TYR A 114 -0.15 4.58 -2.05
N VAL A 115 0.20 5.11 -0.88
CA VAL A 115 0.94 4.33 0.15
C VAL A 115 0.14 3.11 0.59
N ARG A 116 -1.20 3.20 0.65
CA ARG A 116 -2.08 2.07 0.95
C ARG A 116 -1.99 0.95 -0.11
N SER A 117 -2.01 1.30 -1.39
CA SER A 117 -1.77 0.34 -2.48
C SER A 117 -0.37 -0.27 -2.37
N LEU A 118 0.67 0.55 -2.11
CA LEU A 118 2.03 0.06 -1.91
C LEU A 118 2.11 -0.97 -0.78
N CYS A 119 1.50 -0.70 0.38
CA CYS A 119 1.48 -1.63 1.51
C CYS A 119 0.70 -2.90 1.19
N SER A 120 -0.44 -2.79 0.50
CA SER A 120 -1.25 -3.94 0.08
C SER A 120 -0.49 -4.84 -0.90
N ASP A 121 0.13 -4.26 -1.93
CA ASP A 121 0.92 -4.99 -2.92
C ASP A 121 2.18 -5.60 -2.31
N PHE A 122 2.81 -4.89 -1.37
CA PHE A 122 3.95 -5.41 -0.62
C PHE A 122 3.58 -6.60 0.26
N GLY A 123 2.42 -6.55 0.94
CA GLY A 123 1.88 -7.68 1.69
C GLY A 123 1.70 -8.91 0.81
N ARG A 124 1.03 -8.77 -0.34
CA ARG A 124 0.84 -9.86 -1.32
C ARG A 124 2.16 -10.43 -1.86
N ALA A 125 3.19 -9.59 -2.00
CA ALA A 125 4.50 -10.04 -2.46
C ALA A 125 5.24 -10.89 -1.41
N LEU A 126 4.87 -10.81 -0.14
CA LEU A 126 5.46 -11.58 0.95
C LEU A 126 4.80 -12.96 1.16
N GLY A 127 3.60 -13.18 0.60
CA GLY A 127 2.77 -14.35 0.88
C GLY A 127 1.57 -13.94 1.70
#